data_AF-A0A930FME4-F1
#
_entry.id   AF-A0A930FME4-F1
#
_cell.length_a   1.000
_cell.length_b   1.000
_cell.length_c   1.000
_cell.angle_alpha   90.00
_cell.angle_beta   90.00
_cell.angle_gamma   90.00
#
_symmetry.space_group_name_H-M   'P 1'
#
loop_
_entity.id
_entity.type
_entity.pdbx_description
1 polymer ?
#
loop_
_entity_poly.entity_id
_entity_poly.type
_entity_poly.pdbx_seq_one_letter_code
_entity_poly.pdbx_strand_id
1 'polypeptide(L)'
;MKTRSIVLLGLFGLGIAIYGMARAKAGQAKRLFEKIMFSFHRYRDSGAKIFQNKIWLRLDFALTNPTAEDFFIDTNGSIQLKVMRVYLKGKQIGYATLPEFYKLNLRAGGTAYIEDVYIELNGISLAGEIWDMIAQNKKDWIKYTDIINKLSFEIDIDGFGQIYTLKQSFS
;
A
#
# COMPACT_ATOMS: atom_id res chain seq x y z
N MET A 1 40.75 -14.26 34.00
CA MET A 1 39.75 -14.11 32.91
C MET A 1 38.36 -13.99 33.54
N LYS A 2 37.85 -12.79 33.87
CA LYS A 2 36.61 -12.73 34.69
C LYS A 2 35.55 -11.71 34.31
N THR A 3 35.86 -10.50 33.83
CA THR A 3 34.80 -9.49 33.61
C THR A 3 34.61 -9.13 32.14
N ARG A 4 35.69 -9.00 31.37
CA ARG A 4 35.63 -8.63 29.93
C ARG A 4 34.97 -9.72 29.07
N SER A 5 35.19 -11.00 29.37
CA SER A 5 34.61 -12.12 28.63
C SER A 5 33.11 -12.31 28.87
N ILE A 6 32.61 -11.98 30.07
CA ILE A 6 31.19 -12.08 30.43
C ILE A 6 30.37 -10.96 29.75
N VAL A 7 30.92 -9.75 29.69
CA VAL A 7 30.28 -8.61 29.00
C VAL A 7 30.16 -8.87 27.49
N LEU A 8 31.19 -9.45 26.86
CA LEU A 8 31.16 -9.83 25.45
C LEU A 8 30.12 -10.94 25.17
N LEU A 9 30.08 -12.00 25.99
CA LEU A 9 29.06 -13.07 25.86
C LEU A 9 27.62 -12.55 26.05
N GLY A 10 27.41 -11.60 26.97
CA GLY A 10 26.11 -10.94 27.15
C GLY A 10 25.68 -10.08 25.95
N LEU A 11 26.61 -9.31 25.36
CA LEU A 11 26.37 -8.52 24.15
C LEU A 11 26.10 -9.39 22.91
N PHE A 12 26.83 -10.50 22.73
CA PHE A 12 26.58 -11.45 21.64
C PHE A 12 25.25 -12.20 21.84
N GLY A 13 24.90 -12.59 23.06
CA GLY A 13 23.61 -13.23 23.37
C GLY A 13 22.42 -12.31 23.09
N LEU A 14 22.53 -11.02 23.44
CA LEU A 14 21.52 -10.01 23.09
C LEU A 14 21.45 -9.79 21.58
N GLY A 15 22.59 -9.71 20.88
CA GLY A 15 22.63 -9.58 19.42
C GLY A 15 21.99 -10.76 18.69
N ILE A 16 22.24 -11.99 19.14
CA ILE A 16 21.64 -13.22 18.58
C ILE A 16 20.13 -13.27 18.88
N ALA A 17 19.70 -12.88 20.08
CA ALA A 17 18.28 -12.84 20.44
C ALA A 17 17.53 -11.77 19.63
N ILE A 18 18.11 -10.57 19.48
CA ILE A 18 17.56 -9.49 18.64
C ILE A 18 17.50 -9.92 17.17
N TYR A 19 18.56 -10.55 16.65
CA TYR A 19 18.59 -11.08 15.28
C TYR A 19 17.58 -12.21 15.07
N GLY A 20 17.45 -13.12 16.04
CA GLY A 20 16.47 -14.19 16.04
C GLY A 20 15.03 -13.68 16.07
N MET A 21 14.74 -12.67 16.90
CA MET A 21 13.44 -12.01 16.96
C MET A 21 13.12 -11.26 15.67
N ALA A 22 14.09 -10.52 15.10
CA ALA A 22 13.94 -9.85 13.82
C ALA A 22 13.67 -10.85 12.67
N ARG A 23 14.38 -11.98 12.65
CA ARG A 23 14.17 -13.04 11.66
C ARG A 23 12.83 -13.75 11.82
N ALA A 24 12.40 -14.00 13.06
CA ALA A 24 11.08 -14.59 13.36
C ALA A 24 9.94 -13.64 12.94
N LYS A 25 10.09 -12.34 13.22
CA LYS A 25 9.13 -11.30 12.81
C LYS A 25 9.13 -11.08 11.30
N ALA A 26 10.29 -11.12 10.64
CA ALA A 26 10.37 -11.12 9.18
C ALA A 26 9.69 -12.34 8.57
N GLY A 27 9.86 -13.53 9.17
CA GLY A 27 9.17 -14.74 8.74
C GLY A 27 7.65 -14.68 8.94
N GLN A 28 7.17 -14.07 10.03
CA GLN A 28 5.74 -13.79 10.25
C GLN A 28 5.22 -12.77 9.25
N ALA A 29 5.95 -11.67 9.01
CA ALA A 29 5.59 -10.66 8.03
C ALA A 29 5.49 -11.26 6.62
N LYS A 30 6.44 -12.13 6.25
CA LYS A 30 6.39 -12.85 4.98
C LYS A 30 5.11 -13.66 4.82
N ARG A 31 4.79 -14.54 5.80
CA ARG A 31 3.59 -15.37 5.76
C ARG A 31 2.29 -14.56 5.73
N LEU A 32 2.31 -13.39 6.39
CA LEU A 32 1.18 -12.48 6.40
C LEU A 32 1.03 -11.77 5.04
N PHE A 33 2.08 -11.11 4.54
CA PHE A 33 2.00 -10.36 3.28
C PHE A 33 1.77 -11.25 2.07
N GLU A 34 2.17 -12.53 2.11
CA GLU A 34 1.76 -13.52 1.12
C GLU A 34 0.24 -13.78 1.08
N LYS A 35 -0.49 -13.45 2.15
CA LYS A 35 -1.93 -13.73 2.30
C LYS A 35 -2.80 -12.49 2.47
N ILE A 36 -2.22 -11.32 2.75
CA ILE A 36 -2.98 -10.08 2.90
C ILE A 36 -3.73 -9.80 1.61
N MET A 37 -5.00 -9.44 1.77
CA MET A 37 -5.82 -8.96 0.68
C MET A 37 -5.71 -7.44 0.61
N PHE A 38 -5.19 -6.92 -0.49
CA PHE A 38 -5.22 -5.51 -0.80
C PHE A 38 -6.46 -5.21 -1.65
N SER A 39 -7.29 -4.26 -1.25
CA SER A 39 -8.56 -3.96 -1.95
C SER A 39 -8.86 -2.48 -1.93
N PHE A 40 -9.64 -2.02 -2.91
CA PHE A 40 -10.23 -0.69 -2.87
C PHE A 40 -11.28 -0.62 -1.77
N HIS A 41 -11.23 0.42 -0.94
CA HIS A 41 -12.17 0.58 0.17
C HIS A 41 -13.23 1.64 -0.15
N ARG A 42 -12.77 2.86 -0.48
CA ARG A 42 -13.68 4.00 -0.59
C ARG A 42 -13.12 5.09 -1.49
N TYR A 43 -14.02 5.75 -2.21
CA TYR A 43 -13.74 7.01 -2.90
C TYR A 43 -13.87 8.19 -1.92
N ARG A 44 -12.88 9.08 -1.88
CA ARG A 44 -12.97 10.32 -1.08
C ARG A 44 -13.37 11.51 -1.93
N ASP A 45 -12.56 11.81 -2.94
CA ASP A 45 -12.69 13.04 -3.71
C ASP A 45 -11.98 12.92 -5.05
N SER A 46 -12.29 13.82 -5.99
CA SER A 46 -11.60 13.92 -7.26
C SER A 46 -11.77 15.28 -7.91
N GLY A 47 -10.87 15.59 -8.83
CA GLY A 47 -10.85 16.85 -9.55
C GLY A 47 -10.15 16.76 -10.89
N ALA A 48 -10.25 17.85 -11.66
CA ALA A 48 -9.56 17.99 -12.95
C ALA A 48 -8.79 19.30 -13.01
N LYS A 49 -7.52 19.23 -13.44
CA LYS A 49 -6.71 20.38 -13.84
C LYS A 49 -6.72 20.45 -15.36
N ILE A 50 -7.81 21.00 -15.91
CA ILE A 50 -8.12 20.99 -17.35
C ILE A 50 -6.97 21.59 -18.17
N PHE A 51 -6.43 22.74 -17.75
CA PHE A 51 -5.31 23.41 -18.43
C PHE A 51 -4.00 22.62 -18.41
N GLN A 52 -3.87 21.65 -17.51
CA GLN A 52 -2.71 20.77 -17.41
C GLN A 52 -2.99 19.38 -17.98
N ASN A 53 -4.18 19.16 -18.56
CA ASN A 53 -4.63 17.86 -19.06
C ASN A 53 -4.47 16.76 -17.99
N LYS A 54 -4.85 17.06 -16.75
CA LYS A 54 -4.70 16.13 -15.61
C LYS A 54 -6.00 15.95 -14.86
N ILE A 55 -6.21 14.75 -14.34
CA ILE A 55 -7.21 14.49 -13.29
C ILE A 55 -6.50 14.01 -12.04
N TRP A 56 -7.15 14.21 -10.91
CA TRP A 56 -6.68 13.67 -9.65
C TRP A 56 -7.81 12.96 -8.90
N LEU A 57 -7.45 11.91 -8.16
CA LEU A 57 -8.33 11.10 -7.35
C LEU A 57 -7.75 10.98 -5.94
N ARG A 58 -8.61 10.97 -4.93
CA ARG A 58 -8.28 10.61 -3.55
C ARG A 58 -9.07 9.38 -3.17
N LEU A 59 -8.38 8.28 -2.90
CA LEU A 59 -8.96 6.97 -2.65
C LEU A 59 -8.44 6.40 -1.34
N ASP A 60 -9.25 5.55 -0.72
CA ASP A 60 -8.85 4.70 0.40
C ASP A 60 -8.74 3.26 -0.05
N PHE A 61 -7.78 2.59 0.54
CA PHE A 61 -7.54 1.17 0.34
C PHE A 61 -7.56 0.41 1.66
N ALA A 62 -7.87 -0.87 1.58
CA ALA A 62 -7.89 -1.78 2.70
C ALA A 62 -6.82 -2.85 2.53
N LEU A 63 -6.06 -3.09 3.60
CA LEU A 63 -5.28 -4.29 3.81
C LEU A 63 -6.05 -5.17 4.78
N THR A 64 -6.54 -6.32 4.33
CA THR A 64 -7.29 -7.26 5.17
C THR A 64 -6.42 -8.47 5.43
N ASN A 65 -6.37 -8.90 6.70
CA ASN A 65 -5.71 -10.13 7.11
C ASN A 65 -6.74 -11.27 7.14
N PRO A 66 -6.79 -12.15 6.12
CA PRO A 66 -7.74 -13.25 6.10
C PRO A 66 -7.31 -14.43 7.00
N THR A 67 -6.17 -14.33 7.69
CA THR A 67 -5.63 -15.42 8.49
C THR A 67 -6.21 -15.42 9.91
N ALA A 68 -6.01 -16.54 10.62
CA ALA A 68 -6.34 -16.68 12.04
C ALA A 68 -5.24 -16.14 12.98
N GLU A 69 -4.15 -15.59 12.43
CA GLU A 69 -3.02 -15.09 13.21
C GLU A 69 -3.07 -13.56 13.31
N ASP A 70 -2.96 -13.03 14.52
CA ASP A 70 -2.78 -11.60 14.73
C ASP A 70 -1.38 -11.16 14.26
N PHE A 71 -1.33 -10.02 13.57
CA PHE A 71 -0.09 -9.36 13.23
C PHE A 71 -0.08 -7.92 13.73
N PHE A 72 0.83 -7.66 14.66
CA PHE A 72 1.08 -6.32 15.16
C PHE A 72 2.52 -5.94 14.95
N ILE A 73 2.70 -4.75 14.37
CA ILE A 73 3.99 -4.10 14.28
C ILE A 73 3.85 -2.57 14.38
N ASP A 74 4.56 -2.03 15.35
CA ASP A 74 4.78 -0.60 15.54
C ASP A 74 6.29 -0.42 15.52
N THR A 75 6.82 -0.11 14.34
CA THR A 75 8.28 -0.02 14.14
C THR A 75 8.59 1.27 13.43
N ASN A 76 9.61 1.98 13.91
CA ASN A 76 10.23 3.17 13.29
C ASN A 76 10.72 2.88 11.85
N GLY A 77 9.81 2.64 10.91
CA GLY A 77 10.11 2.42 9.49
C GLY A 77 10.50 0.99 9.09
N SER A 78 10.33 -0.04 9.93
CA SER A 78 10.54 -1.43 9.47
C SER A 78 9.42 -1.95 8.57
N ILE A 79 8.28 -1.26 8.53
CA ILE A 79 7.28 -1.39 7.46
C ILE A 79 7.07 -0.05 6.81
N GLN A 80 7.07 -0.01 5.48
CA GLN A 80 6.83 1.18 4.69
C GLN A 80 6.05 0.85 3.42
N LEU A 81 5.08 1.70 3.08
CA LEU A 81 4.51 1.71 1.74
C LEU A 81 5.53 2.38 0.80
N LYS A 82 5.98 1.68 -0.23
CA LYS A 82 7.03 2.19 -1.13
C LYS A 82 6.43 2.84 -2.36
N VAL A 83 5.65 2.07 -3.10
CA VAL A 83 5.14 2.46 -4.41
C VAL A 83 3.75 1.88 -4.56
N MET A 84 2.82 2.66 -5.12
CA MET A 84 1.58 2.14 -5.65
C MET A 84 1.49 2.49 -7.13
N ARG A 85 1.29 1.45 -7.95
CA ARG A 85 1.16 1.53 -9.40
C ARG A 85 -0.31 1.53 -9.77
N VAL A 86 -0.67 2.36 -10.74
CA VAL A 86 -2.03 2.50 -11.24
C VAL A 86 -2.08 2.00 -12.67
N TYR A 87 -3.05 1.14 -12.95
CA TYR A 87 -3.26 0.53 -14.25
C TYR A 87 -4.64 0.84 -14.78
N LEU A 88 -4.75 0.96 -16.09
CA LEU A 88 -6.01 1.06 -16.82
C LEU A 88 -6.01 -0.02 -17.90
N LYS A 89 -6.98 -0.93 -17.85
CA LYS A 89 -7.07 -2.07 -18.79
C LYS A 89 -5.75 -2.86 -18.91
N GLY A 90 -5.05 -3.05 -17.78
CA GLY A 90 -3.77 -3.78 -17.72
C GLY A 90 -2.53 -2.99 -18.12
N LYS A 91 -2.65 -1.77 -18.66
CA LYS A 91 -1.51 -0.88 -18.95
C LYS A 91 -1.24 0.02 -17.75
N GLN A 92 0.02 0.09 -17.29
CA GLN A 92 0.40 1.05 -16.25
C GLN A 92 0.29 2.49 -16.79
N ILE A 93 -0.43 3.34 -16.06
CA ILE A 93 -0.71 4.72 -16.46
C ILE A 93 -0.19 5.78 -15.47
N GLY A 94 0.30 5.36 -14.31
CA GLY A 94 0.87 6.27 -13.32
C GLY A 94 1.25 5.59 -12.01
N TYR A 95 1.59 6.44 -11.04
CA TYR A 95 1.89 6.08 -9.66
C TYR A 95 1.01 6.91 -8.72
N ALA A 96 0.72 6.38 -7.54
CA ALA A 96 0.06 7.11 -6.47
C ALA A 96 1.07 7.69 -5.48
N THR A 97 0.73 8.84 -4.91
CA THR A 97 1.38 9.37 -3.71
C THR A 97 0.76 8.69 -2.49
N LEU A 98 1.59 8.00 -1.72
CA LEU A 98 1.17 7.26 -0.54
C LEU A 98 1.37 8.10 0.72
N PRO A 99 0.46 7.99 1.71
CA PRO A 99 0.68 8.57 3.02
C PRO A 99 1.84 7.86 3.72
N GLU A 100 2.42 8.54 4.70
CA GLU A 100 3.35 7.91 5.62
C GLU A 100 2.64 6.80 6.41
N PHE A 101 3.22 5.60 6.40
CA PHE A 101 2.60 4.41 6.97
C PHE A 101 3.64 3.62 7.74
N TYR A 102 3.71 3.88 9.05
CA TYR A 102 4.76 3.33 9.93
C TYR A 102 4.24 2.30 10.94
N LYS A 103 2.91 2.16 11.06
CA LYS A 103 2.27 1.25 12.01
C LYS A 103 1.27 0.39 11.28
N LEU A 104 1.36 -0.93 11.46
CA LEU A 104 0.42 -1.88 10.92
C LEU A 104 -0.08 -2.79 12.05
N ASN A 105 -1.36 -2.61 12.39
CA ASN A 105 -2.06 -3.47 13.33
C ASN A 105 -3.16 -4.21 12.57
N LEU A 106 -2.91 -5.48 12.28
CA LEU A 106 -3.82 -6.36 11.55
C LEU A 106 -4.14 -7.58 12.40
N ARG A 107 -5.21 -7.50 13.18
CA ARG A 107 -5.78 -8.65 13.88
C ARG A 107 -6.22 -9.73 12.89
N ALA A 108 -6.36 -10.96 13.35
CA ALA A 108 -6.98 -12.05 12.62
C ALA A 108 -8.37 -11.62 12.11
N GLY A 109 -8.62 -11.76 10.81
CA GLY A 109 -9.84 -11.28 10.15
C GLY A 109 -10.00 -9.75 10.11
N GLY A 110 -9.03 -8.99 10.62
CA GLY A 110 -9.09 -7.53 10.72
C GLY A 110 -8.64 -6.82 9.44
N THR A 111 -8.99 -5.54 9.37
CA THR A 111 -8.66 -4.65 8.25
C THR A 111 -7.97 -3.40 8.75
N ALA A 112 -6.89 -3.01 8.09
CA ALA A 112 -6.23 -1.72 8.23
C ALA A 112 -6.45 -0.89 6.97
N TYR A 113 -6.63 0.42 7.13
CA TYR A 113 -6.90 1.32 6.01
C TYR A 113 -5.66 2.16 5.66
N ILE A 114 -5.40 2.28 4.37
CA ILE A 114 -4.48 3.25 3.79
C ILE A 114 -5.34 4.39 3.29
N GLU A 115 -5.37 5.48 4.05
CA GLU A 115 -6.26 6.60 3.80
C GLU A 115 -5.61 7.70 2.95
N ASP A 116 -6.44 8.40 2.18
CA ASP A 116 -6.05 9.60 1.42
C ASP A 116 -4.91 9.37 0.42
N VAL A 117 -4.95 8.24 -0.29
CA VAL A 117 -4.02 7.96 -1.40
C VAL A 117 -4.35 8.89 -2.57
N TYR A 118 -3.39 9.75 -2.93
CA TYR A 118 -3.55 10.71 -4.01
C TYR A 118 -3.00 10.16 -5.32
N ILE A 119 -3.83 10.19 -6.36
CA ILE A 119 -3.48 9.69 -7.69
C ILE A 119 -3.63 10.83 -8.67
N GLU A 120 -2.58 11.13 -9.44
CA GLU A 120 -2.66 12.09 -10.54
C GLU A 120 -2.44 11.37 -11.87
N LEU A 121 -3.43 11.47 -12.76
CA LEU A 121 -3.40 10.85 -14.07
C LEU A 121 -3.34 11.93 -15.14
N ASN A 122 -2.47 11.74 -16.14
CA ASN A 122 -2.42 12.60 -17.31
C ASN A 122 -3.46 12.12 -18.33
N GLY A 123 -4.20 13.03 -18.95
CA GLY A 123 -5.16 12.71 -20.01
C GLY A 123 -4.55 11.96 -21.18
N ILE A 124 -3.24 12.05 -21.42
CA ILE A 124 -2.52 11.26 -22.44
C ILE A 124 -2.46 9.77 -22.06
N SER A 125 -2.35 9.44 -20.77
CA SER A 125 -2.30 8.05 -20.31
C SER A 125 -3.70 7.42 -20.17
N LEU A 126 -4.74 8.24 -20.19
CA LEU A 126 -6.13 7.80 -20.25
C LEU A 126 -6.51 7.46 -21.69
N ALA A 127 -7.27 6.38 -21.89
CA ALA A 127 -7.85 6.08 -23.20
C ALA A 127 -8.72 7.27 -23.66
N GLY A 128 -8.63 7.67 -24.93
CA GLY A 128 -9.34 8.85 -25.48
C GLY A 128 -10.82 8.88 -25.13
N GLU A 129 -11.50 7.73 -25.20
CA GLU A 129 -12.91 7.59 -24.81
C GLU A 129 -13.20 8.02 -23.36
N ILE A 130 -12.29 7.73 -22.42
CA ILE A 130 -12.42 8.10 -21.02
C ILE A 130 -12.16 9.60 -20.86
N TRP A 131 -11.16 10.12 -21.56
CA TRP A 131 -10.85 11.55 -21.52
C TRP A 131 -11.98 12.40 -22.11
N ASP A 132 -12.54 11.98 -23.23
CA ASP A 132 -13.65 12.67 -23.89
C ASP A 132 -14.91 12.65 -23.02
N MET A 133 -15.20 11.52 -22.37
CA MET A 133 -16.30 11.42 -21.40
C MET A 133 -16.11 12.41 -20.22
N ILE A 134 -14.89 12.54 -19.72
CA ILE A 134 -14.51 13.48 -18.65
C ILE A 134 -14.64 14.94 -19.13
N ALA A 135 -14.06 15.26 -20.28
CA ALA A 135 -14.05 16.59 -20.85
C ALA A 135 -15.44 17.09 -21.24
N GLN A 136 -16.36 16.20 -21.60
CA GLN A 136 -17.75 16.53 -21.93
C GLN A 136 -18.63 16.68 -20.69
N ASN A 137 -18.40 15.89 -19.64
CA ASN A 137 -19.23 15.90 -18.41
C ASN A 137 -18.65 16.78 -17.30
N LYS A 138 -18.11 17.98 -17.62
CA LYS A 138 -17.39 18.89 -16.69
C LYS A 138 -18.10 19.23 -15.36
N LYS A 139 -19.41 18.93 -15.22
CA LYS A 139 -20.23 19.18 -14.02
C LYS A 139 -20.84 17.92 -13.39
N ASP A 140 -20.84 16.78 -14.08
CA ASP A 140 -21.43 15.53 -13.57
C ASP A 140 -20.35 14.61 -13.00
N TRP A 141 -19.88 14.96 -11.81
CA TRP A 141 -18.83 14.22 -11.08
C TRP A 141 -19.19 12.76 -10.78
N ILE A 142 -20.48 12.42 -10.77
CA ILE A 142 -20.98 11.05 -10.56
C ILE A 142 -20.49 10.08 -11.66
N LYS A 143 -20.22 10.56 -12.89
CA LYS A 143 -19.72 9.71 -13.99
C LYS A 143 -18.23 9.39 -13.89
N TYR A 144 -17.49 9.98 -12.95
CA TYR A 144 -16.07 9.71 -12.77
C TYR A 144 -15.82 8.48 -11.90
N THR A 145 -16.78 8.02 -11.10
CA THR A 145 -16.65 6.76 -10.35
C THR A 145 -16.50 5.56 -11.30
N ASP A 146 -17.04 5.64 -12.52
CA ASP A 146 -16.82 4.64 -13.58
C ASP A 146 -15.35 4.51 -13.99
N ILE A 147 -14.53 5.56 -13.83
CA ILE A 147 -13.10 5.43 -14.07
C ILE A 147 -12.46 4.55 -13.00
N ILE A 148 -12.87 4.71 -11.74
CA ILE A 148 -12.32 3.96 -10.60
C ILE A 148 -12.55 2.46 -10.82
N ASN A 149 -13.73 2.08 -11.31
CA ASN A 149 -14.06 0.70 -11.65
C ASN A 149 -13.22 0.11 -12.79
N LYS A 150 -12.60 0.96 -13.63
CA LYS A 150 -11.71 0.55 -14.73
C LYS A 150 -10.24 0.57 -14.32
N LEU A 151 -9.91 1.13 -13.16
CA LEU A 151 -8.57 1.15 -12.62
C LEU A 151 -8.30 -0.12 -11.83
N SER A 152 -7.06 -0.59 -11.90
CA SER A 152 -6.54 -1.61 -11.00
C SER A 152 -5.24 -1.13 -10.37
N PHE A 153 -4.99 -1.56 -9.15
CA PHE A 153 -3.87 -1.07 -8.35
C PHE A 153 -2.94 -2.22 -7.95
N GLU A 154 -1.64 -1.93 -7.89
CA GLU A 154 -0.65 -2.78 -7.22
C GLU A 154 0.14 -1.95 -6.22
N ILE A 155 0.39 -2.48 -5.04
CA ILE A 155 1.14 -1.79 -3.99
C ILE A 155 2.33 -2.62 -3.55
N ASP A 156 3.49 -1.96 -3.46
CA ASP A 156 4.72 -2.51 -2.90
C ASP A 156 4.84 -2.07 -1.44
N ILE A 157 4.90 -3.05 -0.55
CA ILE A 157 5.13 -2.87 0.88
C ILE A 157 6.50 -3.43 1.21
N ASP A 158 7.38 -2.60 1.78
CA ASP A 158 8.62 -3.07 2.37
C ASP A 158 8.33 -3.50 3.81
N GLY A 159 8.61 -4.75 4.13
CA GLY A 159 8.55 -5.29 5.48
C GLY A 159 9.86 -5.98 5.82
N PHE A 160 10.61 -5.40 6.77
CA PHE A 160 11.91 -5.90 7.22
C PHE A 160 12.97 -6.00 6.10
N GLY A 161 12.97 -5.07 5.14
CA GLY A 161 13.92 -5.04 4.04
C GLY A 161 13.59 -5.98 2.89
N GLN A 162 12.40 -6.59 2.91
CA GLN A 162 11.85 -7.39 1.82
C GLN A 162 10.63 -6.67 1.23
N ILE A 163 10.58 -6.59 -0.10
CA ILE A 163 9.48 -5.97 -0.82
C ILE A 163 8.43 -7.03 -1.14
N TYR A 164 7.19 -6.75 -0.77
CA TYR A 164 6.01 -7.55 -1.07
C TYR A 164 5.11 -6.77 -2.00
N THR A 165 4.82 -7.31 -3.18
CA THR A 165 3.89 -6.70 -4.14
C THR A 165 2.52 -7.32 -3.98
N LEU A 166 1.54 -6.52 -3.58
CA LEU A 166 0.15 -6.91 -3.45
C LEU A 166 -0.64 -6.37 -4.64
N LYS A 167 -1.32 -7.26 -5.36
CA LYS A 167 -2.26 -6.88 -6.42
C LYS A 167 -3.62 -6.65 -5.80
N GLN A 168 -4.35 -5.66 -6.30
CA GLN A 168 -5.71 -5.42 -5.86
C GLN A 168 -6.55 -6.68 -6.11
N SER A 169 -7.12 -7.19 -5.03
CA SER A 169 -8.16 -8.20 -5.04
C SER A 169 -9.47 -7.52 -5.44
N PHE A 170 -10.16 -8.08 -6.42
CA PHE A 170 -11.51 -7.65 -6.78
C PHE A 170 -12.45 -8.09 -5.65
N SER A 171 -13.20 -7.15 -5.06
CA SER A 171 -14.32 -7.45 -4.17
C SER A 171 -15.60 -7.61 -4.98
#